data_AF-A0A661X4N1-F1
#
_entry.id   AF-A0A661X4N1-F1
#
_cell.length_a   1.000
_cell.length_b   1.000
_cell.length_c   1.000
_cell.angle_alpha   90.00
_cell.angle_beta   90.00
_cell.angle_gamma   90.00
#
_symmetry.space_group_name_H-M   'P 1'
#
loop_
_entity.id
_entity.type
_entity.pdbx_description
1 polymer ?
#
loop_
_entity_poly.entity_id
_entity_poly.type
_entity_poly.pdbx_seq_one_letter_code
_entity_poly.pdbx_strand_id
1 'polypeptide(L)'
;SEVPFALAVIALAAQHHTLSISQIVAAQQGGIAHWNMVTNPIATIAGMLAYLGMMMHSPFDVHMAPQEIPVGPPTEYNSSFLVHLQSNRSVFASAKLILFMNLFFGGATSIWEMIIKTFFIFEFCVFVGVVFPRFKVEQSIRWLLQVPALIGVLAVVIYLV
;
A
#
# COMPACT_ATOMS: atom_id res chain seq x y z
N SER A 1 -1.22 3.42 9.31
CA SER A 1 -0.73 3.09 7.95
C SER A 1 -0.95 4.24 6.97
N GLU A 2 -2.06 4.98 7.09
CA GLU A 2 -2.36 6.11 6.20
C GLU A 2 -1.35 7.26 6.29
N VAL A 3 -0.85 7.57 7.49
CA VAL A 3 0.13 8.66 7.67
C VAL A 3 1.43 8.42 6.87
N PRO A 4 2.14 7.27 6.99
CA PRO A 4 3.29 6.98 6.14
C PRO A 4 3.00 7.00 4.63
N PHE A 5 1.80 6.55 4.22
CA PHE A 5 1.40 6.59 2.81
C PHE A 5 1.18 8.02 2.31
N ALA A 6 0.51 8.86 3.09
CA ALA A 6 0.32 10.28 2.76
C ALA A 6 1.67 10.98 2.60
N LEU A 7 2.62 10.70 3.49
CA LEU A 7 4.00 11.23 3.38
C LEU A 7 4.70 10.75 2.10
N ALA A 8 4.57 9.48 1.74
CA ALA A 8 5.12 8.96 0.49
C ALA A 8 4.49 9.63 -0.76
N VAL A 9 3.18 9.87 -0.76
CA VAL A 9 2.49 10.58 -1.85
C VAL A 9 2.93 12.04 -1.92
N ILE A 10 3.09 12.72 -0.78
CA ILE A 10 3.60 14.10 -0.74
C ILE A 10 5.02 14.16 -1.30
N ALA A 11 5.89 13.21 -0.97
CA ALA A 11 7.24 13.15 -1.54
C ALA A 11 7.22 12.95 -3.07
N LEU A 12 6.33 12.12 -3.59
CA LEU A 12 6.15 11.96 -5.05
C LEU A 12 5.60 13.24 -5.70
N ALA A 13 4.64 13.90 -5.05
CA ALA A 13 4.08 15.15 -5.55
C ALA A 13 5.10 16.28 -5.57
N ALA A 14 5.99 16.34 -4.57
CA ALA A 14 7.10 17.27 -4.52
C ALA A 14 8.10 17.02 -5.67
N GLN A 15 8.45 15.77 -5.93
CA GLN A 15 9.37 15.38 -7.01
C GLN A 15 8.84 15.70 -8.41
N HIS A 16 7.55 15.40 -8.66
CA HIS A 16 6.94 15.58 -9.99
C HIS A 16 6.22 16.92 -10.17
N HIS A 17 6.18 17.76 -9.12
CA HIS A 17 5.45 19.04 -9.05
C HIS A 17 3.98 18.95 -9.49
N THR A 18 3.35 17.78 -9.33
CA THR A 18 1.95 17.54 -9.72
C THR A 18 1.29 16.54 -8.78
N LEU A 19 -0.02 16.70 -8.63
CA LEU A 19 -0.89 15.77 -7.91
C LEU A 19 -1.69 14.86 -8.86
N SER A 20 -1.59 15.10 -10.17
CA SER A 20 -2.31 14.31 -11.15
C SER A 20 -1.62 12.97 -11.41
N ILE A 21 -2.30 11.87 -11.08
CA ILE A 21 -1.79 10.50 -11.29
C ILE A 21 -1.43 10.26 -12.76
N SER A 22 -2.22 10.79 -13.70
CA SER A 22 -1.94 10.60 -15.14
C SER A 22 -0.63 11.27 -15.58
N GLN A 23 -0.29 12.42 -15.01
CA GLN A 23 0.97 13.10 -15.29
C GLN A 23 2.16 12.38 -14.66
N ILE A 24 1.99 11.83 -13.45
CA ILE A 24 3.01 10.99 -12.80
C ILE A 24 3.28 9.74 -13.65
N VAL A 25 2.24 9.05 -14.11
CA VAL A 25 2.40 7.86 -14.98
C VAL A 25 3.05 8.23 -16.32
N ALA A 26 2.73 9.39 -16.88
CA ALA A 26 3.36 9.88 -18.11
C ALA A 26 4.86 10.12 -17.93
N ALA A 27 5.29 10.68 -16.79
CA ALA A 27 6.70 10.89 -16.46
C ALA A 27 7.48 9.56 -16.31
N GLN A 28 6.80 8.45 -16.03
CA GLN A 28 7.39 7.13 -15.86
C GLN A 28 7.48 6.29 -17.14
N GLN A 29 6.93 6.76 -18.28
CA GLN A 29 6.92 6.02 -19.56
C GLN A 29 8.31 5.88 -20.22
N GLY A 30 9.36 6.48 -19.65
CA GLY A 30 10.74 6.38 -20.16
C GLY A 30 11.44 5.02 -19.92
N GLY A 31 10.76 4.06 -19.30
CA GLY A 31 11.30 2.72 -18.99
C GLY A 31 11.63 2.52 -17.51
N ILE A 32 12.24 1.39 -17.18
CA ILE A 32 12.44 0.93 -15.78
C ILE A 32 13.27 1.93 -14.96
N ALA A 33 14.23 2.62 -15.59
CA ALA A 33 15.06 3.63 -14.93
C ALA A 33 14.27 4.86 -14.46
N HIS A 34 13.12 5.15 -15.07
CA HIS A 34 12.26 6.28 -14.75
C HIS A 34 11.15 5.94 -13.76
N TRP A 35 11.03 4.68 -13.34
CA TRP A 35 10.03 4.30 -12.35
C TRP A 35 10.34 4.95 -11.01
N ASN A 36 9.29 5.34 -10.28
CA ASN A 36 9.46 5.98 -8.98
C ASN A 36 10.13 5.05 -7.96
N MET A 37 10.07 3.73 -8.16
CA MET A 37 10.88 2.78 -7.41
C MET A 37 12.39 3.03 -7.51
N VAL A 38 12.87 3.47 -8.68
CA VAL A 38 14.30 3.71 -8.95
C VAL A 38 14.66 5.17 -8.69
N THR A 39 13.83 6.10 -9.11
CA THR A 39 14.09 7.54 -8.95
C THR A 39 13.84 8.02 -7.52
N ASN A 40 12.95 7.36 -6.79
CA ASN A 40 12.59 7.66 -5.40
C ASN A 40 12.42 6.38 -4.57
N PRO A 41 13.53 5.68 -4.29
CA PRO A 41 13.48 4.42 -3.55
C PRO A 41 12.99 4.62 -2.11
N ILE A 42 13.25 5.78 -1.50
CA ILE A 42 12.88 6.06 -0.11
C ILE A 42 11.37 6.22 0.03
N ALA A 43 10.73 7.01 -0.84
CA ALA A 43 9.26 7.13 -0.85
C ALA A 43 8.61 5.80 -1.21
N THR A 44 9.21 5.01 -2.10
CA THR A 44 8.71 3.69 -2.48
C THR A 44 8.76 2.72 -1.31
N ILE A 45 9.85 2.68 -0.54
CA ILE A 45 9.94 1.86 0.67
C ILE A 45 8.90 2.30 1.70
N ALA A 46 8.77 3.61 1.97
CA ALA A 46 7.75 4.12 2.88
C ALA A 46 6.33 3.71 2.45
N GLY A 47 6.04 3.83 1.15
CA GLY A 47 4.78 3.42 0.55
C GLY A 47 4.53 1.92 0.67
N MET A 48 5.50 1.07 0.31
CA MET A 48 5.38 -0.39 0.36
C MET A 48 5.27 -0.92 1.80
N LEU A 49 5.93 -0.29 2.77
CA LEU A 49 5.75 -0.63 4.18
C LEU A 49 4.38 -0.18 4.71
N ALA A 50 3.89 0.98 4.26
CA ALA A 50 2.54 1.45 4.59
C ALA A 50 1.45 0.53 4.00
N TYR A 51 1.69 0.02 2.79
CA TYR A 51 0.83 -0.88 2.05
C TYR A 51 0.55 -2.19 2.80
N LEU A 52 1.56 -2.77 3.46
CA LEU A 52 1.39 -3.94 4.33
C LEU A 52 0.32 -3.72 5.40
N GLY A 53 0.33 -2.55 6.04
CA GLY A 53 -0.68 -2.18 7.04
C GLY A 53 -2.05 -1.83 6.43
N MET A 54 -2.12 -1.46 5.15
CA MET A 54 -3.38 -1.15 4.46
C MET A 54 -4.10 -2.38 3.91
N MET A 55 -3.36 -3.44 3.59
CA MET A 55 -3.96 -4.68 3.10
C MET A 55 -4.56 -5.55 4.20
N MET A 56 -4.35 -5.20 5.49
CA MET A 56 -4.91 -5.91 6.64
C MET A 56 -4.59 -7.42 6.57
N HIS A 57 -3.38 -7.74 6.10
CA HIS A 57 -2.84 -9.09 6.08
C HIS A 57 -1.84 -9.24 7.23
N SER A 58 -1.53 -10.47 7.63
CA SER A 58 -0.44 -10.73 8.59
C SER A 58 0.83 -9.99 8.11
N PRO A 59 1.58 -9.30 8.98
CA PRO A 59 1.49 -9.26 10.46
C PRO A 59 0.57 -8.18 11.04
N PHE A 60 -0.14 -7.40 10.22
CA PHE A 60 -0.95 -6.23 10.62
C PHE A 60 -2.46 -6.50 10.68
N ASP A 61 -2.88 -7.76 10.71
CA ASP A 61 -4.29 -8.21 10.69
C ASP A 61 -4.97 -8.21 12.08
N VAL A 62 -4.60 -7.26 12.94
CA VAL A 62 -4.95 -7.24 14.38
C VAL A 62 -6.46 -7.18 14.66
N HIS A 63 -7.22 -6.52 13.78
CA HIS A 63 -8.67 -6.31 13.92
C HIS A 63 -9.50 -7.51 13.46
N MET A 64 -8.90 -8.39 12.66
CA MET A 64 -9.56 -9.52 12.00
C MET A 64 -8.90 -10.83 12.43
N ALA A 65 -8.71 -10.99 13.73
CA ALA A 65 -8.15 -12.19 14.34
C ALA A 65 -9.23 -12.94 15.15
N PRO A 66 -10.05 -13.80 14.50
CA PRO A 66 -11.11 -14.57 15.19
C PRO A 66 -10.60 -15.43 16.35
N GLN A 67 -9.32 -15.79 16.31
CA GLN A 67 -8.66 -16.61 17.33
C GLN A 67 -8.25 -15.81 18.58
N GLU A 68 -8.21 -14.48 18.49
CA GLU A 68 -7.71 -13.59 19.57
C GLU A 68 -8.79 -12.65 20.09
N ILE A 69 -9.68 -12.18 19.21
CA ILE A 69 -10.75 -11.23 19.55
C ILE A 69 -12.03 -11.70 18.84
N PRO A 70 -13.19 -11.70 19.51
CA PRO A 70 -14.47 -11.93 18.84
C PRO A 70 -14.69 -10.87 17.74
N VAL A 71 -14.81 -11.33 16.50
CA VAL A 71 -14.94 -10.45 15.33
C VAL A 71 -16.45 -10.30 15.01
N GLY A 72 -17.03 -9.15 15.36
CA GLY A 72 -18.48 -8.89 15.25
C GLY A 72 -19.01 -8.78 13.81
N PRO A 73 -18.56 -7.83 12.96
CA PRO A 73 -19.25 -7.51 11.70
C PRO A 73 -19.44 -8.70 10.73
N PRO A 74 -18.45 -9.58 10.49
CA PRO A 74 -18.62 -10.78 9.68
C PRO A 74 -19.49 -11.88 10.33
N THR A 75 -19.63 -11.90 11.66
CA THR A 75 -20.39 -12.92 12.39
C THR A 75 -21.83 -12.50 12.70
N GLU A 76 -22.10 -11.20 12.74
CA GLU A 76 -23.41 -10.62 13.04
C GLU A 76 -24.23 -10.28 11.78
N TYR A 77 -23.61 -10.22 10.59
CA TYR A 77 -24.29 -9.86 9.35
C TYR A 77 -25.00 -11.03 8.67
N ASN A 78 -26.22 -10.76 8.19
CA ASN A 78 -26.96 -11.68 7.34
C ASN A 78 -26.33 -11.78 5.93
N SER A 79 -26.82 -12.70 5.10
CA SER A 79 -26.26 -13.00 3.78
C SER A 79 -26.11 -11.76 2.87
N SER A 80 -27.09 -10.85 2.86
CA SER A 80 -27.03 -9.65 2.02
C SER A 80 -25.95 -8.67 2.47
N PHE A 81 -25.88 -8.37 3.78
CA PHE A 81 -24.86 -7.46 4.30
C PHE A 81 -23.45 -8.05 4.23
N LEU A 82 -23.30 -9.37 4.36
CA LEU A 82 -22.03 -10.06 4.20
C LEU A 82 -21.51 -9.96 2.75
N VAL A 83 -22.38 -10.14 1.75
CA VAL A 83 -22.00 -9.96 0.34
C VAL A 83 -21.50 -8.55 0.08
N HIS A 84 -22.17 -7.52 0.61
CA HIS A 84 -21.71 -6.13 0.49
C HIS A 84 -20.35 -5.90 1.17
N LEU A 85 -20.15 -6.43 2.38
CA LEU A 85 -18.89 -6.29 3.12
C LEU A 85 -17.72 -6.95 2.37
N GLN A 86 -17.91 -8.17 1.88
CA GLN A 86 -16.85 -8.91 1.18
C GLN A 86 -16.56 -8.31 -0.21
N SER A 87 -17.58 -7.81 -0.91
CA SER A 87 -17.41 -7.12 -2.20
C SER A 87 -16.69 -5.79 -2.03
N ASN A 88 -17.01 -5.02 -0.99
CA ASN A 88 -16.29 -3.80 -0.64
C ASN A 88 -14.81 -4.12 -0.38
N ARG A 89 -14.53 -5.15 0.42
CA ARG A 89 -13.16 -5.57 0.71
C ARG A 89 -12.37 -5.96 -0.53
N SER A 90 -12.97 -6.67 -1.49
CA SER A 90 -12.30 -7.05 -2.74
C SER A 90 -12.06 -5.86 -3.67
N VAL A 91 -13.04 -4.95 -3.81
CA VAL A 91 -12.94 -3.75 -4.66
C VAL A 91 -11.89 -2.78 -4.13
N PHE A 92 -11.85 -2.52 -2.82
CA PHE A 92 -10.81 -1.63 -2.27
C PHE A 92 -9.42 -2.27 -2.31
N ALA A 93 -9.31 -3.59 -2.18
CA ALA A 93 -8.03 -4.27 -2.34
C ALA A 93 -7.49 -4.13 -3.78
N SER A 94 -8.35 -4.34 -4.79
CA SER A 94 -7.95 -4.17 -6.19
C SER A 94 -7.63 -2.70 -6.54
N ALA A 95 -8.43 -1.76 -6.05
CA ALA A 95 -8.16 -0.32 -6.24
C ALA A 95 -6.81 0.10 -5.64
N LYS A 96 -6.46 -0.38 -4.44
CA LYS A 96 -5.15 -0.15 -3.83
C LYS A 96 -4.02 -0.70 -4.70
N LEU A 97 -4.12 -1.94 -5.17
CA LEU A 97 -3.10 -2.54 -6.05
C LEU A 97 -2.84 -1.69 -7.29
N ILE A 98 -3.90 -1.24 -7.95
CA ILE A 98 -3.82 -0.39 -9.16
C ILE A 98 -3.18 0.97 -8.82
N LEU A 99 -3.55 1.55 -7.69
CA LEU A 99 -2.97 2.82 -7.23
C LEU A 99 -1.47 2.71 -7.00
N PHE A 100 -1.01 1.67 -6.29
CA PHE A 100 0.41 1.45 -6.03
C PHE A 100 1.20 1.17 -7.32
N MET A 101 0.61 0.42 -8.25
CA MET A 101 1.20 0.21 -9.58
C MET A 101 1.41 1.52 -10.33
N ASN A 102 0.40 2.40 -10.35
CA ASN A 102 0.47 3.68 -11.05
C ASN A 102 1.42 4.68 -10.37
N LEU A 103 1.52 4.67 -9.04
CA LEU A 103 2.39 5.60 -8.33
C LEU A 103 3.87 5.19 -8.38
N PHE A 104 4.19 3.90 -8.19
CA PHE A 104 5.57 3.46 -7.97
C PHE A 104 6.18 2.66 -9.13
N PHE A 105 5.38 1.90 -9.86
CA PHE A 105 5.84 0.87 -10.83
C PHE A 105 5.59 1.24 -12.30
N GLY A 106 5.41 2.52 -12.61
CA GLY A 106 5.35 3.02 -13.98
C GLY A 106 4.03 2.81 -14.71
N GLY A 107 2.95 2.50 -13.99
CA GLY A 107 1.64 2.21 -14.58
C GLY A 107 1.64 0.96 -15.46
N ALA A 108 0.63 0.82 -16.33
CA ALA A 108 0.53 -0.28 -17.29
C ALA A 108 -0.02 0.21 -18.62
N THR A 109 0.59 -0.24 -19.71
CA THR A 109 0.15 0.07 -21.09
C THR A 109 -0.84 -0.97 -21.62
N SER A 110 -0.77 -2.18 -21.09
CA SER A 110 -1.61 -3.33 -21.45
C SER A 110 -2.29 -3.94 -20.22
N ILE A 111 -3.46 -4.54 -20.42
CA ILE A 111 -4.19 -5.27 -19.36
C ILE A 111 -3.33 -6.41 -18.80
N TRP A 112 -2.55 -7.08 -19.65
CA TRP A 112 -1.64 -8.16 -19.21
C TRP A 112 -0.53 -7.64 -18.31
N GLU A 113 0.05 -6.48 -18.63
CA GLU A 113 1.07 -5.84 -17.80
C GLU A 113 0.51 -5.45 -16.43
N MET A 114 -0.72 -4.92 -16.41
CA MET A 114 -1.42 -4.60 -15.17
C MET A 114 -1.62 -5.83 -14.28
N ILE A 115 -2.09 -6.95 -14.85
CA ILE A 115 -2.31 -8.20 -14.11
C ILE A 115 -1.00 -8.70 -13.49
N ILE A 116 0.09 -8.70 -14.27
CA ILE A 116 1.39 -9.19 -13.80
C ILE A 116 1.95 -8.29 -12.69
N LYS A 117 1.94 -6.96 -12.88
CA LYS A 117 2.47 -6.02 -11.87
C LYS A 117 1.64 -6.06 -10.59
N THR A 118 0.32 -6.04 -10.70
CA THR A 118 -0.56 -6.11 -9.51
C THR A 118 -0.43 -7.45 -8.80
N PHE A 119 -0.21 -8.55 -9.53
CA PHE A 119 0.11 -9.85 -8.93
C PHE A 119 1.39 -9.81 -8.10
N PHE A 120 2.50 -9.25 -8.61
CA PHE A 120 3.74 -9.14 -7.83
C PHE A 120 3.61 -8.23 -6.60
N ILE A 121 2.88 -7.11 -6.72
CA ILE A 121 2.61 -6.22 -5.57
C ILE A 121 1.77 -6.96 -4.51
N PHE A 122 0.81 -7.77 -4.94
CA PHE A 122 0.02 -8.60 -4.03
C PHE A 122 0.88 -9.67 -3.36
N GLU A 123 1.72 -10.37 -4.12
CA GLU A 123 2.60 -11.44 -3.64
C GLU A 123 3.55 -10.93 -2.54
N PHE A 124 4.03 -9.68 -2.64
CA PHE A 124 4.83 -9.07 -1.58
C PHE A 124 4.11 -9.08 -0.21
N CYS A 125 2.81 -8.77 -0.18
CA CYS A 125 2.04 -8.83 1.07
C CYS A 125 1.86 -10.26 1.59
N VAL A 126 1.61 -11.21 0.68
CA VAL A 126 1.45 -12.61 1.04
C VAL A 126 2.75 -13.17 1.61
N PHE A 127 3.88 -12.91 0.95
CA PHE A 127 5.19 -13.35 1.37
C PHE A 127 5.54 -12.84 2.78
N VAL A 128 5.37 -11.55 3.04
CA VAL A 128 5.61 -10.97 4.37
C VAL A 128 4.68 -11.59 5.42
N GLY A 129 3.42 -11.85 5.07
CA GLY A 129 2.46 -12.46 5.98
C GLY A 129 2.72 -13.93 6.30
N VAL A 130 3.43 -14.65 5.43
CA VAL A 130 3.87 -16.04 5.67
C VAL A 130 5.15 -16.07 6.51
N VAL A 131 6.07 -15.12 6.30
CA VAL A 131 7.36 -15.07 7.00
C VAL A 131 7.21 -14.57 8.44
N PHE A 132 6.31 -13.62 8.69
CA PHE A 132 6.17 -12.99 10.00
C PHE A 132 4.90 -13.41 10.74
N PRO A 133 4.97 -13.67 12.06
CA PRO A 133 3.79 -13.85 12.89
C PRO A 133 3.08 -12.52 13.13
N ARG A 134 1.83 -12.60 13.58
CA ARG A 134 0.99 -11.44 13.88
C ARG A 134 1.58 -10.54 14.96
N PHE A 135 1.42 -9.24 14.79
CA PHE A 135 1.76 -8.24 15.80
C PHE A 135 0.58 -7.89 16.70
N LYS A 136 0.88 -7.57 17.97
CA LYS A 136 -0.09 -6.96 18.88
C LYS A 136 -0.40 -5.52 18.44
N VAL A 137 -1.56 -4.99 18.86
CA VAL A 137 -2.02 -3.63 18.53
C VAL A 137 -0.93 -2.59 18.81
N GLU A 138 -0.37 -2.59 20.03
CA GLU A 138 0.63 -1.61 20.46
C GLU A 138 1.91 -1.67 19.60
N GLN A 139 2.35 -2.88 19.24
CA GLN A 139 3.53 -3.09 18.42
C GLN A 139 3.29 -2.67 16.98
N SER A 140 2.11 -3.00 16.42
CA SER A 140 1.69 -2.62 15.08
C SER A 140 1.64 -1.10 14.90
N ILE A 141 0.99 -0.38 15.82
CA ILE A 141 0.89 1.08 15.79
C ILE A 141 2.28 1.70 15.93
N ARG A 142 3.06 1.25 16.91
CA ARG A 142 4.40 1.78 17.16
C ARG A 142 5.32 1.54 15.95
N TRP A 143 5.29 0.35 15.35
CA TRP A 143 6.08 0.06 14.17
C TRP A 143 5.67 0.94 12.98
N LEU A 144 4.37 1.08 12.69
CA LEU A 144 3.87 1.90 11.59
C LEU A 144 4.17 3.40 11.75
N LEU A 145 4.21 3.91 12.98
CA LEU A 145 4.52 5.32 13.28
C LEU A 145 6.01 5.59 13.48
N GLN A 146 6.81 4.58 13.81
CA GLN A 146 8.25 4.74 13.95
C GLN A 146 8.95 4.49 12.61
N VAL A 147 8.85 3.29 12.05
CA VAL A 147 9.72 2.91 10.92
C VAL A 147 9.21 3.55 9.61
N PRO A 148 7.99 3.26 9.11
CA PRO A 148 7.53 3.82 7.84
C PRO A 148 7.32 5.35 7.88
N ALA A 149 6.88 5.91 9.01
CA ALA A 149 6.67 7.35 9.09
C ALA A 149 7.99 8.13 9.08
N LEU A 150 9.03 7.67 9.77
CA LEU A 150 10.34 8.31 9.71
C LEU A 150 10.94 8.24 8.30
N ILE A 151 10.82 7.09 7.61
CA ILE A 151 11.27 6.95 6.22
C ILE A 151 10.46 7.89 5.31
N GLY A 152 9.15 8.01 5.53
CA GLY A 152 8.29 8.95 4.80
C GLY A 152 8.68 10.41 5.01
N VAL A 153 8.97 10.82 6.26
CA VAL A 153 9.46 12.17 6.58
C VAL A 153 10.81 12.44 5.89
N LEU A 154 11.74 11.47 5.94
CA LEU A 154 13.02 11.59 5.26
C LEU A 154 12.84 11.75 3.75
N ALA A 155 11.93 10.99 3.13
CA ALA A 155 11.62 11.17 1.72
C ALA A 155 11.10 12.58 1.43
N VAL A 156 10.15 13.09 2.22
CA VAL A 156 9.65 14.47 2.03
C VAL A 156 10.76 15.49 2.15
N VAL A 157 11.62 15.40 3.17
CA VAL A 157 12.72 16.35 3.36
C VAL A 157 13.69 16.34 2.18
N ILE A 158 14.00 15.18 1.60
CA ILE A 158 14.95 15.07 0.48
C ILE A 158 14.41 15.73 -0.80
N TYR A 159 13.10 15.64 -1.07
CA TYR A 159 12.52 16.15 -2.32
C TYR A 159 11.88 17.54 -2.18
N LEU A 160 11.77 18.07 -0.96
CA LEU A 160 11.22 19.39 -0.68
C LEU A 160 12.31 20.45 -0.44
N VAL A 161 13.56 20.03 -0.20
CA VAL A 161 14.77 20.86 -0.12
C VAL A 161 15.48 20.85 -1.46
#